data_AF-A0A8H6TDL9-F1
#
_entry.id   AF-A0A8H6TDL9-F1
#
_cell.length_a   1.000
_cell.length_b   1.000
_cell.length_c   1.000
_cell.angle_alpha   90.00
_cell.angle_beta   90.00
_cell.angle_gamma   90.00
#
_symmetry.space_group_name_H-M   'P 1'
#
loop_
_entity.id
_entity.type
_entity.pdbx_description
1 polymer ?
#
loop_
_entity_poly.entity_id
_entity_poly.type
_entity_poly.pdbx_seq_one_letter_code
_entity_poly.pdbx_strand_id
1 'polypeptide(L)'
;MPCNHSSAAPPYAALNPGSGAKWQKNLTRDRISQFNGGHFNDVNLGAVLYSRKEDSTDYVELQVWSAPNGSKPLFDEAIKQEFKPAKKGDSFGPSWTNHWWKVTLHVPPKEFDQYERVTFEFDPGCEAMIFDVDGTPLQGITGGYGGDRRVEYIIPAAARKAGVHHIIIESSCNGMFGQQNGGISPPDPNRYFSLDTADIVVPNQDAWRLLWDFQTLRELVDTLPGNTPLQNLALTAANEIMNVFNHRDLSSINRARAVAEKVFGTDWDTEKVYENEGAPRSLVWGIGHCHIDTAWLWPYRVTQQKTARSWSTQLDLMERYPEHRFACSQAQQYKWLEQQYPTFVWRYLCGTPVLDSECNNLVLTISRVGTQ
;
A
#
# COMPACT_ATOMS: atom_id res chain seq x y z
N MET A 1 -51.61 -3.92 22.06
CA MET A 1 -51.39 -3.69 20.62
C MET A 1 -50.89 -5.00 20.03
N PRO A 2 -51.63 -5.67 19.13
CA PRO A 2 -51.14 -6.89 18.50
C PRO A 2 -50.18 -6.54 17.35
N CYS A 3 -49.11 -7.32 17.25
CA CYS A 3 -48.04 -7.16 16.26
C CYS A 3 -48.58 -7.31 14.83
N ASN A 4 -48.28 -6.32 13.99
CA ASN A 4 -48.63 -6.29 12.58
C ASN A 4 -47.61 -7.12 11.78
N HIS A 5 -47.89 -8.41 11.56
CA HIS A 5 -47.14 -9.26 10.65
C HIS A 5 -47.68 -9.10 9.23
N SER A 6 -47.24 -8.08 8.51
CA SER A 6 -47.54 -7.92 7.09
C SER A 6 -46.28 -7.60 6.29
N SER A 7 -45.48 -8.62 6.02
CA SER A 7 -44.68 -8.70 4.80
C SER A 7 -44.88 -10.10 4.21
N ALA A 8 -45.78 -10.19 3.23
CA ALA A 8 -46.03 -11.43 2.52
C ALA A 8 -44.80 -11.78 1.68
N ALA A 9 -44.09 -12.84 2.04
CA ALA A 9 -43.12 -13.46 1.15
C ALA A 9 -43.86 -13.89 -0.14
N PRO A 10 -43.23 -13.78 -1.33
CA PRO A 10 -43.85 -14.24 -2.56
C PRO A 10 -44.23 -15.73 -2.43
N PRO A 11 -45.41 -16.14 -2.95
CA PRO A 11 -45.88 -17.51 -2.82
C PRO A 11 -44.94 -18.49 -3.53
N TYR A 12 -44.66 -19.62 -2.88
CA TYR A 12 -43.90 -20.73 -3.48
C TYR A 12 -44.58 -21.18 -4.78
N ALA A 13 -43.83 -21.25 -5.87
CA ALA A 13 -44.39 -21.57 -7.18
C ALA A 13 -44.96 -23.00 -7.20
N ALA A 14 -46.19 -23.15 -7.69
CA ALA A 14 -46.87 -24.45 -7.77
C ALA A 14 -46.18 -25.43 -8.77
N LEU A 15 -45.38 -24.91 -9.69
CA LEU A 15 -44.63 -25.67 -10.68
C LEU A 15 -43.20 -25.13 -10.75
N ASN A 16 -42.20 -26.02 -10.69
CA ASN A 16 -40.80 -25.71 -10.96
C ASN A 16 -40.33 -26.55 -12.15
N PRO A 17 -40.33 -26.01 -13.38
CA PRO A 17 -39.90 -26.75 -14.56
C PRO A 17 -38.39 -27.00 -14.62
N GLY A 18 -37.60 -26.37 -13.73
CA GLY A 18 -36.16 -26.56 -13.66
C GLY A 18 -35.77 -27.72 -12.74
N SER A 19 -34.90 -28.61 -13.23
CA SER A 19 -34.17 -29.53 -12.34
C SER A 19 -33.23 -28.69 -11.47
N GLY A 20 -33.49 -28.59 -10.16
CA GLY A 20 -32.64 -27.82 -9.26
C GLY A 20 -31.17 -28.20 -9.40
N ALA A 21 -30.28 -27.20 -9.46
CA ALA A 21 -28.85 -27.44 -9.60
C ALA A 21 -28.26 -27.95 -8.28
N LYS A 22 -27.56 -29.09 -8.31
CA LYS A 22 -26.73 -29.51 -7.18
C LYS A 22 -25.48 -28.65 -7.15
N TRP A 23 -25.36 -27.81 -6.13
CA TRP A 23 -24.18 -26.99 -5.94
C TRP A 23 -22.96 -27.85 -5.59
N GLN A 24 -21.87 -27.70 -6.36
CA GLN A 24 -20.59 -28.36 -6.11
C GLN A 24 -19.60 -27.35 -5.54
N LYS A 25 -19.29 -27.52 -4.26
CA LYS A 25 -18.49 -26.57 -3.49
C LYS A 25 -17.08 -26.39 -4.06
N ASN A 26 -16.39 -27.48 -4.40
CA ASN A 26 -15.03 -27.42 -4.92
C ASN A 26 -14.97 -26.66 -6.26
N LEU A 27 -15.89 -26.93 -7.18
CA LEU A 27 -15.95 -26.20 -8.46
C LEU A 27 -16.20 -24.70 -8.26
N THR A 28 -16.99 -24.34 -7.25
CA THR A 28 -17.26 -22.93 -6.93
C THR A 28 -16.03 -22.26 -6.32
N ARG A 29 -15.31 -22.97 -5.46
CA ARG A 29 -14.02 -22.51 -4.90
C ARG A 29 -12.98 -22.32 -6.00
N ASP A 30 -12.89 -23.25 -6.94
CA ASP A 30 -11.98 -23.15 -8.08
C ASP A 30 -12.37 -21.97 -8.98
N ARG A 31 -13.67 -21.74 -9.21
CA ARG A 31 -14.16 -20.58 -9.97
C ARG A 31 -13.72 -19.25 -9.34
N ILE A 32 -13.93 -19.06 -8.03
CA ILE A 32 -13.58 -17.79 -7.37
C ILE A 32 -12.07 -17.50 -7.38
N SER A 33 -11.23 -18.54 -7.53
CA SER A 33 -9.78 -18.34 -7.68
C SER A 33 -9.37 -17.58 -8.95
N GLN A 34 -10.27 -17.47 -9.93
CA GLN A 34 -10.03 -16.87 -11.24
C GLN A 34 -10.50 -15.41 -11.36
N PHE A 35 -11.01 -14.82 -10.27
CA PHE A 35 -11.61 -13.48 -10.34
C PHE A 35 -10.59 -12.34 -10.43
N ASN A 36 -9.34 -12.58 -10.04
CA ASN A 36 -8.26 -11.61 -10.17
C ASN A 36 -6.99 -12.29 -10.72
N GLY A 37 -6.38 -11.71 -11.76
CA GLY A 37 -5.17 -12.24 -12.37
C GLY A 37 -5.39 -13.49 -13.24
N GLY A 38 -4.31 -14.23 -13.48
CA GLY A 38 -4.34 -15.51 -14.17
C GLY A 38 -4.69 -15.42 -15.67
N HIS A 39 -5.17 -16.54 -16.22
CA HIS A 39 -5.46 -16.67 -17.65
C HIS A 39 -6.57 -15.73 -18.15
N PHE A 40 -7.47 -15.31 -17.25
CA PHE A 40 -8.65 -14.49 -17.56
C PHE A 40 -8.48 -13.02 -17.16
N ASN A 41 -7.25 -12.55 -16.98
CA ASN A 41 -6.96 -11.20 -16.47
C ASN A 41 -7.52 -10.08 -17.35
N ASP A 42 -7.73 -10.34 -18.63
CA ASP A 42 -8.31 -9.41 -19.61
C ASP A 42 -9.83 -9.27 -19.51
N VAL A 43 -10.51 -10.16 -18.78
CA VAL A 43 -11.98 -10.15 -18.64
C VAL A 43 -12.49 -10.22 -17.20
N ASN A 44 -11.61 -10.48 -16.23
CA ASN A 44 -11.92 -10.48 -14.79
C ASN A 44 -11.66 -9.11 -14.14
N LEU A 45 -11.60 -9.04 -12.81
CA LEU A 45 -11.39 -7.77 -12.10
C LEU A 45 -10.09 -7.07 -12.49
N GLY A 46 -9.05 -7.84 -12.82
CA GLY A 46 -7.74 -7.34 -13.23
C GLY A 46 -7.80 -6.38 -14.44
N ALA A 47 -8.78 -6.58 -15.33
CA ALA A 47 -8.99 -5.77 -16.52
C ALA A 47 -9.36 -4.31 -16.23
N VAL A 48 -9.85 -4.02 -15.02
CA VAL A 48 -10.42 -2.70 -14.65
C VAL A 48 -9.77 -2.08 -13.41
N LEU A 49 -8.69 -2.66 -12.87
CA LEU A 49 -7.98 -2.14 -11.70
C LEU A 49 -7.35 -0.76 -11.94
N TYR A 50 -7.02 -0.45 -13.18
CA TYR A 50 -6.35 0.79 -13.57
C TYR A 50 -7.11 1.45 -14.71
N SER A 51 -7.34 2.75 -14.60
CA SER A 51 -8.05 3.55 -15.60
C SER A 51 -7.10 4.17 -16.61
N ARG A 52 -5.88 4.48 -16.18
CA ARG A 52 -4.88 5.19 -16.98
C ARG A 52 -3.48 4.92 -16.46
N LYS A 53 -2.51 4.94 -17.38
CA LYS A 53 -1.08 4.83 -17.10
C LYS A 53 -0.31 5.66 -18.12
N GLU A 54 0.59 6.54 -17.66
CA GLU A 54 1.36 7.47 -18.48
C GLU A 54 2.83 7.47 -18.05
N ASP A 55 3.75 7.32 -19.00
CA ASP A 55 5.20 7.26 -18.78
C ASP A 55 5.99 8.11 -19.79
N SER A 56 5.29 8.86 -20.64
CA SER A 56 5.92 9.72 -21.63
C SER A 56 6.59 10.92 -20.97
N THR A 57 7.52 11.56 -21.69
CA THR A 57 8.23 12.76 -21.23
C THR A 57 7.31 13.96 -21.00
N ASP A 58 6.10 13.95 -21.57
CA ASP A 58 5.09 14.98 -21.33
C ASP A 58 4.49 14.88 -19.92
N TYR A 59 4.59 13.71 -19.27
CA TYR A 59 4.06 13.44 -17.94
C TYR A 59 5.15 13.18 -16.90
N VAL A 60 6.26 12.53 -17.26
CA VAL A 60 7.31 12.14 -16.31
C VAL A 60 8.68 12.51 -16.87
N GLU A 61 9.38 13.37 -16.14
CA GLU A 61 10.80 13.67 -16.40
C GLU A 61 11.67 13.12 -15.27
N LEU A 62 12.74 12.43 -15.65
CA LEU A 62 13.68 11.80 -14.73
C LEU A 62 15.09 12.30 -14.98
N GLN A 63 15.78 12.63 -13.89
CA GLN A 63 17.22 12.81 -13.88
C GLN A 63 17.82 12.02 -12.74
N VAL A 64 19.03 11.49 -12.92
CA VAL A 64 19.72 10.69 -11.91
C VAL A 64 21.12 11.23 -11.65
N TRP A 65 21.54 11.14 -10.40
CA TRP A 65 22.92 11.28 -9.99
C TRP A 65 23.32 10.05 -9.16
N SER A 66 24.46 9.45 -9.49
CA SER A 66 24.99 8.27 -8.81
C SER A 66 26.10 8.68 -7.86
N ALA A 67 25.97 8.32 -6.58
CA ALA A 67 26.96 8.66 -5.58
C ALA A 67 28.30 7.91 -5.84
N PRO A 68 29.45 8.60 -5.84
CA PRO A 68 30.73 7.98 -6.16
C PRO A 68 31.22 7.05 -5.04
N ASN A 69 32.02 6.04 -5.40
CA ASN A 69 32.76 5.18 -4.45
C ASN A 69 31.90 4.49 -3.38
N GLY A 70 30.61 4.25 -3.66
CA GLY A 70 29.69 3.61 -2.72
C GLY A 70 29.32 4.48 -1.51
N SER A 71 29.56 5.80 -1.59
CA SER A 71 29.12 6.75 -0.57
C SER A 71 27.59 6.79 -0.48
N LYS A 72 27.09 7.21 0.69
CA LYS A 72 25.66 7.41 0.97
C LYS A 72 25.47 8.83 1.50
N PRO A 73 25.54 9.83 0.62
CA PRO A 73 25.33 11.23 1.01
C PRO A 73 23.88 11.41 1.48
N LEU A 74 23.69 12.31 2.44
CA LEU A 74 22.35 12.74 2.85
C LEU A 74 21.75 13.71 1.80
N PHE A 75 20.46 14.01 1.96
CA PHE A 75 19.68 14.84 1.05
C PHE A 75 20.41 16.13 0.65
N ASP A 76 20.83 16.96 1.62
CA ASP A 76 21.45 18.27 1.38
C ASP A 76 22.77 18.22 0.58
N GLU A 77 23.49 17.09 0.64
CA GLU A 77 24.71 16.89 -0.13
C GLU A 77 24.37 16.41 -1.55
N ALA A 78 23.39 15.52 -1.67
CA ALA A 78 23.00 14.90 -2.93
C ALA A 78 22.31 15.90 -3.89
N ILE A 79 21.42 16.76 -3.40
CA ILE A 79 20.65 17.68 -4.27
C ILE A 79 21.51 18.75 -4.95
N LYS A 80 22.72 19.02 -4.40
CA LYS A 80 23.71 19.98 -4.93
C LYS A 80 24.52 19.43 -6.10
N GLN A 81 24.41 18.13 -6.37
CA GLN A 81 25.17 17.46 -7.40
C GLN A 81 24.58 17.72 -8.78
N GLU A 82 25.33 17.36 -9.82
CA GLU A 82 24.89 17.46 -11.20
C GLU A 82 24.13 16.18 -11.61
N PHE A 83 22.83 16.33 -11.88
CA PHE A 83 21.96 15.24 -12.31
C PHE A 83 21.93 15.20 -13.83
N LYS A 84 22.03 13.99 -14.39
CA LYS A 84 21.92 13.74 -15.83
C LYS A 84 20.55 13.16 -16.18
N PRO A 85 20.03 13.36 -17.41
CA PRO A 85 18.79 12.74 -17.84
C PRO A 85 18.81 11.21 -17.65
N ALA A 86 17.68 10.65 -17.25
CA ALA A 86 17.47 9.22 -17.04
C ALA A 86 16.13 8.78 -17.63
N LYS A 87 15.92 7.47 -17.75
CA LYS A 87 14.66 6.90 -18.26
C LYS A 87 14.36 5.54 -17.65
N LYS A 88 13.09 5.14 -17.75
CA LYS A 88 12.67 3.76 -17.49
C LYS A 88 13.49 2.79 -18.32
N GLY A 89 13.90 1.69 -17.70
CA GLY A 89 14.80 0.67 -18.26
C GLY A 89 16.29 0.90 -18.04
N ASP A 90 16.71 2.07 -17.53
CA ASP A 90 18.12 2.32 -17.20
C ASP A 90 18.59 1.38 -16.08
N SER A 91 19.80 0.84 -16.23
CA SER A 91 20.45 -0.04 -15.26
C SER A 91 21.45 0.73 -14.39
N PHE A 92 21.51 0.42 -13.10
CA PHE A 92 22.35 1.09 -12.12
C PHE A 92 22.80 0.13 -11.01
N GLY A 93 23.88 0.50 -10.32
CA GLY A 93 24.58 -0.37 -9.38
C GLY A 93 26.08 -0.07 -9.32
N PRO A 94 26.89 -0.97 -8.76
CA PRO A 94 26.52 -2.27 -8.23
C PRO A 94 25.95 -2.19 -6.79
N SER A 95 25.81 -3.34 -6.14
CA SER A 95 25.45 -3.52 -4.74
C SER A 95 25.91 -2.40 -3.80
N TRP A 96 24.97 -1.91 -3.00
CA TRP A 96 25.17 -0.92 -1.93
C TRP A 96 25.51 0.50 -2.39
N THR A 97 25.55 0.75 -3.70
CA THR A 97 25.58 2.11 -4.26
C THR A 97 24.27 2.83 -4.02
N ASN A 98 24.33 4.16 -4.09
CA ASN A 98 23.22 5.07 -3.82
C ASN A 98 22.99 5.93 -5.06
N HIS A 99 21.74 6.07 -5.46
CA HIS A 99 21.34 6.83 -6.66
C HIS A 99 20.22 7.76 -6.28
N TRP A 100 20.39 9.04 -6.60
CA TRP A 100 19.42 10.07 -6.34
C TRP A 100 18.72 10.46 -7.62
N TRP A 101 17.40 10.58 -7.59
CA TRP A 101 16.57 10.89 -8.72
C TRP A 101 15.85 12.21 -8.49
N LYS A 102 15.91 13.11 -9.46
CA LYS A 102 15.01 14.26 -9.57
C LYS A 102 13.87 13.84 -10.48
N VAL A 103 12.65 13.96 -9.97
CA VAL A 103 11.45 13.56 -10.70
C VAL A 103 10.52 14.76 -10.79
N THR A 104 10.14 15.11 -12.00
CA THR A 104 9.06 16.07 -12.27
C THR A 104 7.88 15.30 -12.84
N LEU A 105 6.74 15.40 -12.18
CA LEU A 105 5.49 14.80 -12.58
C LEU A 105 4.55 15.90 -13.07
N HIS A 106 4.22 15.90 -14.34
CA HIS A 106 3.22 16.80 -14.91
C HIS A 106 1.85 16.13 -14.76
N VAL A 107 0.97 16.75 -13.97
CA VAL A 107 -0.36 16.22 -13.61
C VAL A 107 -1.43 17.28 -13.88
N PRO A 108 -1.64 17.69 -15.15
CA PRO A 108 -2.54 18.78 -15.50
C PRO A 108 -3.95 18.59 -14.89
N PRO A 109 -4.49 19.59 -14.15
CA PRO A 109 -5.74 19.43 -13.39
C PRO A 109 -6.92 18.98 -14.27
N LYS A 110 -6.98 19.50 -15.50
CA LYS A 110 -8.02 19.17 -16.48
C LYS A 110 -8.13 17.68 -16.80
N GLU A 111 -7.04 16.94 -16.66
CA GLU A 111 -6.98 15.52 -16.94
C GLU A 111 -7.12 14.65 -15.69
N PHE A 112 -6.58 15.11 -14.56
CA PHE A 112 -6.35 14.28 -13.38
C PHE A 112 -7.22 14.61 -12.16
N ASP A 113 -7.85 15.79 -12.08
CA ASP A 113 -8.67 16.18 -10.92
C ASP A 113 -9.97 15.36 -10.79
N GLN A 114 -10.46 14.82 -11.90
CA GLN A 114 -11.66 13.98 -11.92
C GLN A 114 -11.48 12.64 -11.17
N TYR A 115 -10.24 12.21 -10.94
CA TYR A 115 -9.95 10.95 -10.28
C TYR A 115 -9.82 11.12 -8.77
N GLU A 116 -10.37 10.16 -8.02
CA GLU A 116 -10.22 10.11 -6.56
C GLU A 116 -8.75 10.05 -6.17
N ARG A 117 -7.97 9.20 -6.85
CA ARG A 117 -6.56 8.94 -6.56
C ARG A 117 -5.73 8.88 -7.83
N VAL A 118 -4.57 9.52 -7.78
CA VAL A 118 -3.52 9.43 -8.81
C VAL A 118 -2.22 9.09 -8.08
N THR A 119 -1.50 8.11 -8.58
CA THR A 119 -0.27 7.62 -7.98
C THR A 119 0.89 7.77 -8.95
N PHE A 120 2.09 7.92 -8.41
CA PHE A 120 3.33 7.69 -9.14
C PHE A 120 3.87 6.32 -8.74
N GLU A 121 4.01 5.41 -9.71
CA GLU A 121 4.60 4.09 -9.51
C GLU A 121 6.09 4.12 -9.90
N PHE A 122 6.97 4.05 -8.90
CA PHE A 122 8.42 4.04 -9.08
C PHE A 122 9.02 2.74 -8.56
N ASP A 123 9.46 1.86 -9.47
CA ASP A 123 10.05 0.56 -9.13
C ASP A 123 11.51 0.48 -9.60
N PRO A 124 12.47 0.77 -8.71
CA PRO A 124 13.89 0.66 -9.02
C PRO A 124 14.41 -0.79 -8.90
N GLY A 125 13.55 -1.78 -8.65
CA GLY A 125 13.95 -3.16 -8.36
C GLY A 125 14.65 -3.35 -7.01
N CYS A 126 14.78 -2.29 -6.23
CA CYS A 126 15.49 -2.22 -4.95
C CYS A 126 14.75 -1.33 -3.95
N GLU A 127 15.35 -1.09 -2.79
CA GLU A 127 14.80 -0.14 -1.82
C GLU A 127 14.97 1.31 -2.29
N ALA A 128 13.98 2.16 -2.00
CA ALA A 128 14.09 3.59 -2.19
C ALA A 128 13.29 4.40 -1.15
N MET A 129 13.54 5.70 -1.09
CA MET A 129 12.83 6.65 -0.25
C MET A 129 12.50 7.90 -1.05
N ILE A 130 11.24 8.30 -1.03
CA ILE A 130 10.74 9.53 -1.65
C ILE A 130 10.85 10.65 -0.62
N PHE A 131 11.34 11.79 -1.06
CA PHE A 131 11.42 13.03 -0.34
C PHE A 131 10.67 14.13 -1.08
N ASP A 132 10.18 15.09 -0.31
CA ASP A 132 9.80 16.40 -0.84
C ASP A 132 11.07 17.18 -1.25
N VAL A 133 10.90 18.28 -1.96
CA VAL A 133 11.99 19.15 -2.43
C VAL A 133 12.77 19.84 -1.31
N ASP A 134 12.20 19.87 -0.10
CA ASP A 134 12.84 20.40 1.11
C ASP A 134 13.61 19.34 1.93
N GLY A 135 13.59 18.08 1.49
CA GLY A 135 14.26 16.97 2.17
C GLY A 135 13.42 16.27 3.23
N THR A 136 12.13 16.58 3.34
CA THR A 136 11.19 15.82 4.18
C THR A 136 10.96 14.43 3.59
N PRO A 137 11.27 13.33 4.30
CA PRO A 137 10.90 11.98 3.88
C PRO A 137 9.38 11.83 3.82
N LEU A 138 8.88 11.37 2.67
CA LEU A 138 7.45 11.19 2.43
C LEU A 138 7.06 9.72 2.49
N GLN A 139 7.83 8.85 1.84
CA GLN A 139 7.44 7.45 1.71
C GLN A 139 8.60 6.53 1.36
N GLY A 140 8.62 5.33 1.95
CA GLY A 140 9.49 4.24 1.54
C GLY A 140 8.94 3.41 0.38
N ILE A 141 9.85 2.95 -0.47
CA ILE A 141 9.62 2.09 -1.61
C ILE A 141 10.40 0.79 -1.40
N THR A 142 9.74 -0.32 -1.71
CA THR A 142 10.32 -1.65 -1.80
C THR A 142 10.04 -2.18 -3.20
N GLY A 143 11.01 -2.02 -4.11
CA GLY A 143 10.89 -2.49 -5.49
C GLY A 143 11.11 -3.99 -5.65
N GLY A 144 10.93 -4.47 -6.89
CA GLY A 144 11.08 -5.88 -7.26
C GLY A 144 9.73 -6.59 -7.38
N TYR A 145 9.66 -7.85 -6.95
CA TYR A 145 8.49 -8.71 -7.14
C TYR A 145 8.06 -9.35 -5.81
N GLY A 146 6.80 -9.79 -5.75
CA GLY A 146 6.23 -10.49 -4.59
C GLY A 146 5.31 -9.61 -3.74
N GLY A 147 4.79 -10.19 -2.65
CA GLY A 147 3.80 -9.55 -1.79
C GLY A 147 4.33 -8.36 -0.97
N ASP A 148 5.64 -8.28 -0.77
CA ASP A 148 6.29 -7.19 -0.04
C ASP A 148 6.60 -5.97 -0.92
N ARG A 149 6.31 -6.06 -2.22
CA ARG A 149 6.52 -4.99 -3.19
C ARG A 149 5.60 -3.81 -2.87
N ARG A 150 6.18 -2.62 -2.80
CA ARG A 150 5.47 -1.36 -2.59
C ARG A 150 6.15 -0.24 -3.37
N VAL A 151 5.48 0.27 -4.39
CA VAL A 151 6.08 1.19 -5.37
C VAL A 151 5.21 2.40 -5.67
N GLU A 152 3.99 2.40 -5.14
CA GLU A 152 2.98 3.40 -5.37
C GLU A 152 3.09 4.55 -4.37
N TYR A 153 3.18 5.78 -4.87
CA TYR A 153 3.15 7.00 -4.07
C TYR A 153 1.95 7.85 -4.48
N ILE A 154 1.10 8.23 -3.54
CA ILE A 154 -0.09 9.04 -3.83
C ILE A 154 0.35 10.47 -4.11
N ILE A 155 0.01 10.99 -5.29
CA ILE A 155 0.29 12.39 -5.65
C ILE A 155 -0.67 13.28 -4.86
N PRO A 156 -0.18 14.23 -4.03
CA PRO A 156 -1.04 15.07 -3.21
C PRO A 156 -2.04 15.88 -4.06
N ALA A 157 -3.27 16.07 -3.54
CA ALA A 157 -4.29 16.85 -4.23
C ALA A 157 -3.85 18.30 -4.51
N ALA A 158 -3.02 18.90 -3.64
CA ALA A 158 -2.45 20.22 -3.86
C ALA A 158 -1.53 20.26 -5.10
N ALA A 159 -0.69 19.23 -5.28
CA ALA A 159 0.19 19.12 -6.43
C ALA A 159 -0.60 18.88 -7.74
N ARG A 160 -1.67 18.06 -7.67
CA ARG A 160 -2.60 17.88 -8.81
C ARG A 160 -3.23 19.20 -9.24
N LYS A 161 -3.71 20.01 -8.29
CA LYS A 161 -4.26 21.36 -8.57
C LYS A 161 -3.21 22.32 -9.14
N ALA A 162 -1.96 22.21 -8.70
CA ALA A 162 -0.85 23.00 -9.24
C ALA A 162 -0.44 22.56 -10.66
N GLY A 163 -0.78 21.33 -11.06
CA GLY A 163 -0.48 20.76 -12.36
C GLY A 163 0.92 20.15 -12.48
N VAL A 164 1.75 20.29 -11.45
CA VAL A 164 3.11 19.74 -11.41
C VAL A 164 3.45 19.32 -9.98
N HIS A 165 4.17 18.21 -9.85
CA HIS A 165 4.73 17.73 -8.59
C HIS A 165 6.23 17.46 -8.77
N HIS A 166 7.05 18.02 -7.89
CA HIS A 166 8.48 17.76 -7.87
C HIS A 166 8.81 16.92 -6.65
N ILE A 167 9.52 15.81 -6.86
CA ILE A 167 9.98 14.94 -5.77
C ILE A 167 11.41 14.52 -6.02
N ILE A 168 12.08 14.15 -4.93
CA ILE A 168 13.41 13.57 -4.95
C ILE A 168 13.32 12.14 -4.46
N ILE A 169 14.02 11.20 -5.10
CA ILE A 169 14.02 9.79 -4.67
C ILE A 169 15.46 9.36 -4.42
N GLU A 170 15.72 8.75 -3.26
CA GLU A 170 16.97 8.04 -2.98
C GLU A 170 16.74 6.55 -3.20
N SER A 171 17.42 5.93 -4.17
CA SER A 171 17.47 4.48 -4.35
C SER A 171 18.76 3.91 -3.78
N SER A 172 18.62 2.83 -3.01
CA SER A 172 19.74 2.06 -2.48
C SER A 172 19.78 0.70 -3.17
N CYS A 173 20.89 0.38 -3.85
CA CYS A 173 21.06 -0.87 -4.58
C CYS A 173 21.18 -2.07 -3.64
N ASN A 174 20.09 -2.44 -2.98
CA ASN A 174 19.88 -3.65 -2.19
C ASN A 174 18.39 -3.96 -2.12
N GLY A 175 18.02 -5.23 -2.00
CA GLY A 175 16.66 -5.63 -1.69
C GLY A 175 16.31 -5.45 -0.21
N MET A 176 15.09 -5.84 0.17
CA MET A 176 14.63 -5.79 1.57
C MET A 176 15.57 -6.55 2.51
N PHE A 177 16.10 -7.68 2.05
CA PHE A 177 16.98 -8.57 2.81
C PHE A 177 18.45 -8.52 2.33
N GLY A 178 18.92 -7.35 1.88
CA GLY A 178 20.29 -7.16 1.41
C GLY A 178 20.48 -7.56 -0.06
N GLN A 179 21.60 -8.19 -0.43
CA GLN A 179 21.93 -8.46 -1.84
C GLN A 179 21.45 -9.78 -2.40
N GLN A 180 20.77 -10.58 -1.61
CA GLN A 180 20.33 -11.89 -2.05
C GLN A 180 18.96 -11.83 -2.72
N ASN A 181 18.69 -12.81 -3.58
CA ASN A 181 17.34 -13.14 -4.04
C ASN A 181 16.84 -14.36 -3.26
N GLY A 182 16.71 -14.17 -1.93
CA GLY A 182 16.39 -15.21 -0.96
C GLY A 182 17.63 -15.88 -0.35
N GLY A 183 17.53 -16.29 0.92
CA GLY A 183 18.58 -17.00 1.65
C GLY A 183 19.45 -16.13 2.57
N ILE A 184 20.53 -16.74 3.11
CA ILE A 184 21.50 -16.13 4.05
C ILE A 184 22.96 -16.22 3.55
N SER A 185 23.15 -16.47 2.26
CA SER A 185 24.43 -16.51 1.57
C SER A 185 25.18 -15.17 1.63
N PRO A 186 26.51 -15.18 1.42
CA PRO A 186 27.29 -13.95 1.32
C PRO A 186 26.71 -12.97 0.27
N PRO A 187 26.76 -11.66 0.53
CA PRO A 187 26.21 -10.66 -0.39
C PRO A 187 26.99 -10.64 -1.70
N ASP A 188 26.29 -10.64 -2.83
CA ASP A 188 26.88 -10.40 -4.15
C ASP A 188 27.34 -8.93 -4.25
N PRO A 189 28.63 -8.63 -4.46
CA PRO A 189 29.11 -7.26 -4.63
C PRO A 189 28.78 -6.65 -6.00
N ASN A 190 28.34 -7.46 -6.98
CA ASN A 190 28.13 -7.06 -8.38
C ASN A 190 26.68 -7.21 -8.82
N ARG A 191 25.72 -7.05 -7.90
CA ARG A 191 24.30 -7.02 -8.24
C ARG A 191 23.92 -5.66 -8.83
N TYR A 192 23.29 -5.69 -9.99
CA TYR A 192 22.73 -4.51 -10.65
C TYR A 192 21.21 -4.55 -10.61
N PHE A 193 20.63 -3.37 -10.68
CA PHE A 193 19.19 -3.13 -10.67
C PHE A 193 18.82 -2.28 -11.88
N SER A 194 17.53 -2.22 -12.18
CA SER A 194 16.99 -1.49 -13.31
C SER A 194 15.70 -0.83 -12.92
N LEU A 195 15.45 0.37 -13.46
CA LEU A 195 14.20 1.09 -13.24
C LEU A 195 13.09 0.43 -14.07
N ASP A 196 12.26 -0.40 -13.44
CA ASP A 196 11.21 -1.18 -14.09
C ASP A 196 9.97 -0.33 -14.38
N THR A 197 9.54 0.51 -13.43
CA THR A 197 8.42 1.43 -13.61
C THR A 197 8.76 2.84 -13.12
N ALA A 198 8.26 3.85 -13.83
CA ALA A 198 8.31 5.26 -13.42
C ALA A 198 7.13 5.98 -14.07
N ASP A 199 5.92 5.61 -13.64
CA ASP A 199 4.70 5.88 -14.39
C ASP A 199 3.69 6.62 -13.51
N ILE A 200 2.97 7.60 -14.07
CA ILE A 200 1.77 8.15 -13.44
C ILE A 200 0.62 7.19 -13.71
N VAL A 201 -0.01 6.71 -12.65
CA VAL A 201 -1.04 5.67 -12.69
C VAL A 201 -2.31 6.16 -12.01
N VAL A 202 -3.45 5.84 -12.61
CA VAL A 202 -4.77 6.16 -12.07
C VAL A 202 -5.47 4.86 -11.66
N PRO A 203 -5.35 4.44 -10.39
CA PRO A 203 -6.04 3.26 -9.89
C PRO A 203 -7.55 3.51 -9.79
N ASN A 204 -8.36 2.59 -10.34
CA ASN A 204 -9.81 2.61 -10.19
C ASN A 204 -10.19 2.22 -8.75
N GLN A 205 -10.44 3.20 -7.89
CA GLN A 205 -10.62 2.95 -6.45
C GLN A 205 -11.77 1.99 -6.13
N ASP A 206 -12.88 2.04 -6.86
CA ASP A 206 -13.98 1.11 -6.65
C ASP A 206 -13.59 -0.34 -7.00
N ALA A 207 -12.82 -0.53 -8.08
CA ALA A 207 -12.29 -1.85 -8.44
C ALA A 207 -11.29 -2.38 -7.41
N TRP A 208 -10.43 -1.51 -6.88
CA TRP A 208 -9.49 -1.85 -5.80
C TRP A 208 -10.19 -2.18 -4.48
N ARG A 209 -11.25 -1.45 -4.12
CA ARG A 209 -12.07 -1.80 -2.96
C ARG A 209 -12.74 -3.16 -3.15
N LEU A 210 -13.31 -3.42 -4.33
CA LEU A 210 -13.87 -4.74 -4.67
C LEU A 210 -12.81 -5.85 -4.64
N LEU A 211 -11.58 -5.56 -5.04
CA LEU A 211 -10.46 -6.50 -4.96
C LEU A 211 -10.24 -6.93 -3.51
N TRP A 212 -10.17 -5.97 -2.58
CA TRP A 212 -9.98 -6.27 -1.16
C TRP A 212 -11.19 -6.96 -0.54
N ASP A 213 -12.41 -6.51 -0.84
CA ASP A 213 -13.65 -7.18 -0.42
C ASP A 213 -13.62 -8.65 -0.84
N PHE A 214 -13.28 -8.93 -2.10
CA PHE A 214 -13.26 -10.29 -2.64
C PHE A 214 -12.11 -11.13 -2.09
N GLN A 215 -10.93 -10.55 -1.92
CA GLN A 215 -9.75 -11.21 -1.34
C GLN A 215 -10.07 -11.66 0.10
N THR A 216 -10.69 -10.80 0.91
CA THR A 216 -11.11 -11.15 2.27
C THR A 216 -12.16 -12.27 2.27
N LEU A 217 -13.15 -12.23 1.37
CA LEU A 217 -14.11 -13.34 1.22
C LEU A 217 -13.42 -14.66 0.86
N ARG A 218 -12.44 -14.62 -0.04
CA ARG A 218 -11.67 -15.80 -0.45
C ARG A 218 -10.87 -16.37 0.73
N GLU A 219 -10.22 -15.51 1.51
CA GLU A 219 -9.49 -15.92 2.70
C GLU A 219 -10.42 -16.56 3.75
N LEU A 220 -11.63 -16.03 3.96
CA LEU A 220 -12.64 -16.68 4.80
C LEU A 220 -13.01 -18.08 4.27
N VAL A 221 -13.15 -18.23 2.95
CA VAL A 221 -13.43 -19.54 2.32
C VAL A 221 -12.28 -20.52 2.55
N ASP A 222 -11.04 -20.06 2.39
CA ASP A 222 -9.86 -20.90 2.40
C ASP A 222 -9.39 -21.28 3.82
N THR A 223 -9.66 -20.43 4.82
CA THR A 223 -9.15 -20.60 6.20
C THR A 223 -10.17 -21.20 7.16
N LEU A 224 -11.47 -20.90 7.00
CA LEU A 224 -12.48 -21.41 7.92
C LEU A 224 -12.70 -22.91 7.73
N PRO A 225 -13.09 -23.64 8.80
CA PRO A 225 -13.45 -25.05 8.68
C PRO A 225 -14.53 -25.27 7.63
N GLY A 226 -14.38 -26.36 6.88
CA GLY A 226 -15.32 -26.77 5.85
C GLY A 226 -16.77 -26.84 6.36
N ASN A 227 -17.68 -26.19 5.64
CA ASN A 227 -19.14 -26.22 5.83
C ASN A 227 -19.68 -25.43 7.04
N THR A 228 -18.89 -24.53 7.61
CA THR A 228 -19.44 -23.55 8.55
C THR A 228 -20.41 -22.59 7.84
N PRO A 229 -21.43 -22.05 8.54
CA PRO A 229 -22.36 -21.09 7.95
C PRO A 229 -21.66 -19.88 7.33
N LEU A 230 -20.66 -19.31 8.03
CA LEU A 230 -19.90 -18.15 7.55
C LEU A 230 -19.09 -18.47 6.29
N GLN A 231 -18.38 -19.60 6.26
CA GLN A 231 -17.62 -19.99 5.07
C GLN A 231 -18.54 -20.21 3.85
N ASN A 232 -19.71 -20.85 4.04
CA ASN A 232 -20.66 -21.06 2.96
C ASN A 232 -21.29 -19.75 2.48
N LEU A 233 -21.57 -18.82 3.40
CA LEU A 233 -22.06 -17.49 3.08
C LEU A 233 -21.02 -16.70 2.28
N ALA A 234 -19.76 -16.70 2.74
CA ALA A 234 -18.65 -16.05 2.03
C ALA A 234 -18.44 -16.62 0.63
N LEU A 235 -18.48 -17.95 0.47
CA LEU A 235 -18.36 -18.60 -0.84
C LEU A 235 -19.53 -18.25 -1.77
N THR A 236 -20.75 -18.20 -1.23
CA THR A 236 -21.93 -17.84 -2.01
C THR A 236 -21.88 -16.37 -2.43
N ALA A 237 -21.48 -15.47 -1.52
CA ALA A 237 -21.31 -14.05 -1.80
C ALA A 237 -20.22 -13.81 -2.85
N ALA A 238 -19.05 -14.43 -2.73
CA ALA A 238 -17.99 -14.35 -3.74
C ALA A 238 -18.45 -14.88 -5.11
N ASN A 239 -19.18 -15.99 -5.14
CA ASN A 239 -19.72 -16.54 -6.37
C ASN A 239 -20.76 -15.61 -7.03
N GLU A 240 -21.59 -14.94 -6.22
CA GLU A 240 -22.55 -13.93 -6.67
C GLU A 240 -21.85 -12.66 -7.16
N ILE A 241 -20.80 -12.18 -6.49
CA ILE A 241 -19.95 -11.08 -6.95
C ILE A 241 -19.45 -11.33 -8.37
N MET A 242 -18.91 -12.53 -8.65
CA MET A 242 -18.47 -12.89 -10.00
C MET A 242 -19.60 -12.92 -11.04
N ASN A 243 -20.85 -13.13 -10.62
CA ASN A 243 -22.01 -13.10 -11.52
C ASN A 243 -22.47 -11.67 -11.81
N VAL A 244 -22.36 -10.79 -10.80
CA VAL A 244 -22.78 -9.38 -10.89
C VAL A 244 -21.74 -8.55 -11.65
N PHE A 245 -20.45 -8.81 -11.40
CA PHE A 245 -19.34 -8.10 -12.01
C PHE A 245 -19.31 -8.28 -13.53
N ASN A 246 -19.17 -7.17 -14.24
CA ASN A 246 -19.01 -7.12 -15.68
C ASN A 246 -17.97 -6.04 -16.02
N HIS A 247 -16.80 -6.43 -16.53
CA HIS A 247 -15.71 -5.50 -16.87
C HIS A 247 -16.12 -4.45 -17.92
N ARG A 248 -17.18 -4.67 -18.69
CA ARG A 248 -17.70 -3.72 -19.69
C ARG A 248 -18.69 -2.70 -19.12
N ASP A 249 -19.12 -2.89 -17.87
CA ASP A 249 -20.04 -2.01 -17.16
C ASP A 249 -19.44 -1.69 -15.78
N LEU A 250 -18.74 -0.56 -15.67
CA LEU A 250 -18.09 -0.16 -14.41
C LEU A 250 -19.09 0.06 -13.27
N SER A 251 -20.36 0.33 -13.55
CA SER A 251 -21.40 0.44 -12.50
C SER A 251 -21.64 -0.91 -11.80
N SER A 252 -21.30 -2.04 -12.45
CA SER A 252 -21.38 -3.37 -11.87
C SER A 252 -20.45 -3.57 -10.68
N ILE A 253 -19.36 -2.79 -10.57
CA ILE A 253 -18.39 -2.88 -9.48
C ILE A 253 -19.08 -2.55 -8.16
N ASN A 254 -19.78 -1.42 -8.07
CA ASN A 254 -20.49 -1.02 -6.85
C ASN A 254 -21.66 -1.96 -6.53
N ARG A 255 -22.35 -2.48 -7.56
CA ARG A 255 -23.37 -3.54 -7.37
C ARG A 255 -22.75 -4.82 -6.81
N ALA A 256 -21.55 -5.18 -7.24
CA ALA A 256 -20.83 -6.34 -6.72
C ALA A 256 -20.34 -6.10 -5.27
N ARG A 257 -19.81 -4.91 -4.96
CA ARG A 257 -19.43 -4.56 -3.57
C ARG A 257 -20.62 -4.66 -2.61
N ALA A 258 -21.81 -4.24 -3.02
CA ALA A 258 -23.03 -4.38 -2.21
C ALA A 258 -23.38 -5.83 -1.85
N VAL A 259 -22.88 -6.83 -2.60
CA VAL A 259 -23.06 -8.25 -2.24
C VAL A 259 -22.19 -8.63 -1.04
N ALA A 260 -21.00 -8.03 -0.90
CA ALA A 260 -20.07 -8.29 0.20
C ALA A 260 -20.62 -7.85 1.57
N GLU A 261 -21.48 -6.83 1.59
CA GLU A 261 -22.20 -6.34 2.78
C GLU A 261 -22.97 -7.47 3.50
N LYS A 262 -23.46 -8.48 2.77
CA LYS A 262 -24.14 -9.66 3.35
C LYS A 262 -23.25 -10.42 4.34
N VAL A 263 -21.93 -10.34 4.18
CA VAL A 263 -20.93 -11.01 5.00
C VAL A 263 -20.32 -10.05 6.01
N PHE A 264 -19.97 -8.83 5.57
CA PHE A 264 -19.22 -7.88 6.40
C PHE A 264 -20.10 -7.00 7.30
N GLY A 265 -21.39 -6.89 7.00
CA GLY A 265 -22.30 -5.94 7.66
C GLY A 265 -22.19 -4.54 7.07
N THR A 266 -22.94 -3.59 7.62
CA THR A 266 -22.89 -2.18 7.21
C THR A 266 -21.59 -1.52 7.66
N ASP A 267 -21.20 -0.43 7.00
CA ASP A 267 -20.06 0.42 7.36
C ASP A 267 -18.69 -0.28 7.32
N TRP A 268 -18.60 -1.47 6.72
CA TRP A 268 -17.38 -2.30 6.70
C TRP A 268 -16.17 -1.64 6.03
N ASP A 269 -16.40 -0.66 5.16
CA ASP A 269 -15.38 0.09 4.44
C ASP A 269 -15.03 1.42 5.10
N THR A 270 -15.39 1.59 6.37
CA THR A 270 -15.06 2.74 7.21
C THR A 270 -14.42 2.31 8.53
N GLU A 271 -13.76 3.24 9.21
CA GLU A 271 -13.17 3.04 10.54
C GLU A 271 -14.21 2.71 11.62
N LYS A 272 -15.50 2.89 11.34
CA LYS A 272 -16.60 2.60 12.28
C LYS A 272 -16.72 1.14 12.68
N VAL A 273 -16.13 0.23 11.90
CA VAL A 273 -16.00 -1.17 12.31
C VAL A 273 -15.30 -1.31 13.67
N TYR A 274 -14.54 -0.29 14.06
CA TYR A 274 -13.81 -0.20 15.32
C TYR A 274 -14.46 0.71 16.37
N GLU A 275 -15.59 1.40 16.10
CA GLU A 275 -16.22 2.31 17.09
C GLU A 275 -16.73 1.57 18.36
N ASN A 276 -16.84 0.24 18.31
CA ASN A 276 -17.12 -0.61 19.46
C ASN A 276 -15.88 -1.37 19.99
N GLU A 277 -14.66 -0.97 19.58
CA GLU A 277 -13.40 -1.42 20.18
C GLU A 277 -13.36 -0.99 21.65
N GLY A 278 -13.61 -1.94 22.54
CA GLY A 278 -13.89 -1.66 23.95
C GLY A 278 -15.11 -2.41 24.48
N ALA A 279 -15.86 -3.11 23.62
CA ALA A 279 -16.72 -4.19 24.10
C ALA A 279 -15.87 -5.09 25.01
N PRO A 280 -16.34 -5.48 26.21
CA PRO A 280 -15.52 -6.11 27.26
C PRO A 280 -14.96 -7.52 26.92
N ARG A 281 -14.96 -7.91 25.63
CA ARG A 281 -14.67 -9.24 25.09
C ARG A 281 -13.84 -9.26 23.79
N SER A 282 -13.07 -8.23 23.45
CA SER A 282 -12.13 -8.34 22.32
C SER A 282 -11.09 -9.43 22.60
N LEU A 283 -11.07 -10.48 21.76
CA LEU A 283 -10.15 -11.62 21.90
C LEU A 283 -8.82 -11.43 21.18
N VAL A 284 -8.80 -10.57 20.16
CA VAL A 284 -7.63 -10.32 19.31
C VAL A 284 -7.38 -8.82 19.27
N TRP A 285 -6.11 -8.44 19.43
CA TRP A 285 -5.64 -7.06 19.35
C TRP A 285 -4.61 -6.97 18.23
N GLY A 286 -4.83 -6.05 17.29
CA GLY A 286 -3.89 -5.76 16.21
C GLY A 286 -3.01 -4.56 16.56
N ILE A 287 -1.71 -4.66 16.28
CA ILE A 287 -0.79 -3.52 16.33
C ILE A 287 0.16 -3.61 15.15
N GLY A 288 0.33 -2.50 14.43
CA GLY A 288 1.34 -2.38 13.39
C GLY A 288 2.73 -2.47 13.98
N HIS A 289 3.61 -3.26 13.38
CA HIS A 289 4.99 -3.41 13.84
C HIS A 289 5.94 -3.53 12.65
N CYS A 290 7.05 -2.80 12.70
CA CYS A 290 8.12 -2.91 11.72
C CYS A 290 9.41 -3.31 12.43
N HIS A 291 9.68 -4.62 12.47
CA HIS A 291 10.95 -5.12 12.96
C HIS A 291 12.06 -4.77 11.95
N ILE A 292 13.06 -4.03 12.40
CA ILE A 292 14.24 -3.71 11.61
C ILE A 292 15.45 -4.23 12.36
N ASP A 293 16.10 -5.25 11.81
CA ASP A 293 17.38 -5.71 12.34
C ASP A 293 18.43 -4.61 12.22
N THR A 294 19.03 -4.25 13.36
CA THR A 294 20.01 -3.17 13.43
C THR A 294 21.24 -3.46 12.56
N ALA A 295 21.66 -4.72 12.49
CA ALA A 295 22.61 -5.25 11.52
C ALA A 295 22.36 -6.75 11.35
N TRP A 296 22.07 -7.18 10.13
CA TRP A 296 21.90 -8.59 9.79
C TRP A 296 22.55 -8.90 8.44
N LEU A 297 21.81 -8.72 7.35
CA LEU A 297 22.31 -8.89 5.98
C LEU A 297 22.79 -7.58 5.33
N TRP A 298 22.92 -6.53 6.16
CA TRP A 298 23.32 -5.18 5.75
C TRP A 298 24.08 -4.48 6.89
N PRO A 299 24.93 -3.48 6.57
CA PRO A 299 25.63 -2.68 7.57
C PRO A 299 24.73 -1.64 8.25
N TYR A 300 25.15 -1.11 9.41
CA TYR A 300 24.38 -0.11 10.18
C TYR A 300 23.90 1.09 9.36
N ARG A 301 24.73 1.61 8.44
CA ARG A 301 24.35 2.74 7.59
C ARG A 301 23.08 2.50 6.76
N VAL A 302 22.85 1.24 6.37
CA VAL A 302 21.64 0.85 5.63
C VAL A 302 20.44 0.85 6.58
N THR A 303 20.58 0.34 7.81
CA THR A 303 19.53 0.40 8.84
C THR A 303 19.02 1.82 9.06
N GLN A 304 19.92 2.82 9.09
CA GLN A 304 19.52 4.20 9.32
C GLN A 304 18.56 4.72 8.22
N GLN A 305 18.82 4.39 6.95
CA GLN A 305 17.89 4.64 5.84
C GLN A 305 16.62 3.77 5.94
N LYS A 306 16.76 2.49 6.32
CA LYS A 306 15.62 1.58 6.51
C LYS A 306 14.64 2.10 7.56
N THR A 307 15.13 2.67 8.66
CA THR A 307 14.31 3.29 9.69
C THR A 307 13.51 4.46 9.11
N ALA A 308 14.17 5.40 8.43
CA ALA A 308 13.50 6.57 7.87
C ALA A 308 12.43 6.21 6.82
N ARG A 309 12.74 5.29 5.87
CA ARG A 309 11.80 4.89 4.82
C ARG A 309 10.59 4.11 5.38
N SER A 310 10.82 3.27 6.39
CA SER A 310 9.75 2.48 7.01
C SER A 310 8.84 3.37 7.83
N TRP A 311 9.41 4.25 8.66
CA TRP A 311 8.60 5.05 9.59
C TRP A 311 7.90 6.22 8.91
N SER A 312 8.46 6.79 7.83
CA SER A 312 7.75 7.78 7.01
C SER A 312 6.48 7.20 6.40
N THR A 313 6.56 5.97 5.90
CA THR A 313 5.39 5.23 5.42
C THR A 313 4.35 4.99 6.52
N GLN A 314 4.79 4.64 7.74
CA GLN A 314 3.86 4.41 8.85
C GLN A 314 3.16 5.69 9.27
N LEU A 315 3.83 6.84 9.24
CA LEU A 315 3.21 8.13 9.54
C LEU A 315 2.16 8.52 8.50
N ASP A 316 2.47 8.36 7.21
CA ASP A 316 1.48 8.55 6.13
C ASP A 316 0.26 7.62 6.31
N LEU A 317 0.49 6.36 6.70
CA LEU A 317 -0.60 5.43 7.00
C LEU A 317 -1.42 5.87 8.21
N MET A 318 -0.78 6.35 9.29
CA MET A 318 -1.48 6.85 10.48
C MET A 318 -2.29 8.12 10.20
N GLU A 319 -1.87 8.96 9.25
CA GLU A 319 -2.65 10.12 8.80
C GLU A 319 -3.87 9.69 7.99
N ARG A 320 -3.73 8.66 7.15
CA ARG A 320 -4.83 8.14 6.31
C ARG A 320 -5.81 7.21 7.02
N TYR A 321 -5.36 6.53 8.08
CA TYR A 321 -6.12 5.54 8.86
C TYR A 321 -5.99 5.87 10.36
N PRO A 322 -6.86 6.74 10.91
CA PRO A 322 -6.75 7.26 12.29
C PRO A 322 -6.82 6.20 13.39
N GLU A 323 -7.39 5.03 13.10
CA GLU A 323 -7.45 3.85 13.96
C GLU A 323 -6.12 3.09 14.04
N HIS A 324 -5.23 3.28 13.05
CA HIS A 324 -3.95 2.56 12.98
C HIS A 324 -3.06 2.91 14.17
N ARG A 325 -2.43 1.89 14.75
CA ARG A 325 -1.47 2.02 15.85
C ARG A 325 -0.17 1.32 15.46
N PHE A 326 0.95 1.99 15.68
CA PHE A 326 2.27 1.49 15.29
C PHE A 326 3.22 1.42 16.48
N ALA A 327 4.00 0.35 16.57
CA ALA A 327 5.05 0.16 17.55
C ALA A 327 6.38 -0.21 16.88
N CYS A 328 7.47 0.26 17.46
CA CYS A 328 8.83 -0.15 17.15
C CYS A 328 9.69 -0.13 18.42
N SER A 329 10.68 -1.03 18.51
CA SER A 329 11.31 -1.38 19.79
C SER A 329 12.64 -0.68 20.07
N GLN A 330 13.48 -0.43 19.07
CA GLN A 330 14.88 -0.04 19.31
C GLN A 330 15.07 1.49 19.46
N ALA A 331 15.33 1.97 20.67
CA ALA A 331 15.63 3.38 20.96
C ALA A 331 16.83 3.95 20.14
N GLN A 332 17.81 3.11 19.79
CA GLN A 332 18.94 3.52 18.96
C GLN A 332 18.52 3.95 17.54
N GLN A 333 17.44 3.35 17.00
CA GLN A 333 16.93 3.71 15.67
C GLN A 333 16.26 5.10 15.70
N TYR A 334 15.55 5.43 16.78
CA TYR A 334 15.03 6.80 17.00
C TYR A 334 16.16 7.84 17.03
N LYS A 335 17.25 7.55 17.76
CA LYS A 335 18.40 8.46 17.83
C LYS A 335 19.04 8.69 16.46
N TRP A 336 19.18 7.66 15.64
CA TRP A 336 19.71 7.83 14.28
C TRP A 336 18.79 8.63 13.39
N LEU A 337 17.48 8.43 13.52
CA LEU A 337 16.47 9.19 12.79
C LEU A 337 16.55 10.69 13.13
N GLU A 338 16.63 11.03 14.42
CA GLU A 338 16.79 12.41 14.92
C GLU A 338 18.06 13.08 14.37
N GLN A 339 19.16 12.33 14.28
CA GLN A 339 20.44 12.86 13.82
C GLN A 339 20.51 13.07 12.30
N GLN A 340 19.87 12.21 11.52
CA GLN A 340 20.02 12.20 10.05
C GLN A 340 18.84 12.81 9.30
N TYR A 341 17.65 12.78 9.90
CA TYR A 341 16.42 13.30 9.32
C TYR A 341 15.73 14.24 10.32
N PRO A 342 16.38 15.35 10.73
CA PRO A 342 15.81 16.22 11.76
C PRO A 342 14.46 16.81 11.33
N THR A 343 14.29 17.20 10.07
CA THR A 343 13.01 17.70 9.51
C THR A 343 11.87 16.70 9.70
N PHE A 344 12.15 15.41 9.53
CA PHE A 344 11.21 14.31 9.74
C PHE A 344 10.76 14.19 11.20
N VAL A 345 11.73 14.24 12.13
CA VAL A 345 11.47 14.17 13.58
C VAL A 345 10.68 15.37 14.07
N TRP A 346 11.04 16.58 13.63
CA TRP A 346 10.34 17.81 14.06
C TRP A 346 8.89 17.87 13.58
N ARG A 347 8.61 17.42 12.35
CA ARG A 347 7.26 17.46 11.80
C ARG A 347 6.30 16.48 12.48
N TYR A 348 6.78 15.29 12.84
CA TYR A 348 5.90 14.18 13.23
C TYR A 348 6.14 13.61 14.63
N LEU A 349 7.36 13.64 15.15
CA LEU A 349 7.67 13.10 16.49
C LEU A 349 7.58 14.15 17.60
N CYS A 350 7.80 15.43 17.27
CA CYS A 350 7.76 16.53 18.23
C CYS A 350 6.51 17.41 18.12
N GLY A 351 5.62 17.12 17.17
CA GLY A 351 4.51 18.00 16.79
C GLY A 351 5.00 19.25 16.06
N THR A 352 4.17 19.78 15.16
CA THR A 352 4.36 21.14 14.63
C THR A 352 4.64 22.13 15.76
N PRO A 353 5.50 23.15 15.59
CA PRO A 353 5.64 24.24 16.54
C PRO A 353 4.40 25.14 16.47
N VAL A 354 3.26 24.62 16.90
CA VAL A 354 2.12 25.41 17.33
C VAL A 354 2.23 25.44 18.84
N LEU A 355 2.40 26.64 19.38
CA LEU A 355 2.35 26.96 20.79
C LEU A 355 0.97 26.58 21.36
N ASP A 356 0.71 25.29 21.58
CA ASP A 356 -0.46 24.85 22.32
C ASP A 356 -0.07 23.74 23.31
N SER A 357 -0.49 23.95 24.55
CA SER A 357 0.01 23.26 25.75
C SER A 357 -0.53 21.85 25.96
N GLU A 358 -1.16 21.24 24.95
CA GLU A 358 -1.83 19.95 25.07
C GLU A 358 -1.35 18.97 23.98
N CYS A 359 -0.18 18.39 24.22
CA CYS A 359 0.37 17.30 23.41
C CYS A 359 -0.33 15.97 23.79
N ASN A 360 -1.47 15.66 23.16
CA ASN A 360 -2.27 14.47 23.53
C ASN A 360 -2.51 13.44 22.42
N ASN A 361 -1.97 13.57 21.21
CA ASN A 361 -2.29 12.64 20.10
C ASN A 361 -1.12 11.93 19.41
N LEU A 362 0.07 11.88 20.01
CA LEU A 362 1.15 11.01 19.53
C LEU A 362 1.74 10.20 20.69
N VAL A 363 1.01 9.17 21.12
CA VAL A 363 1.49 8.21 22.12
C VAL A 363 2.45 7.23 21.41
N LEU A 364 3.66 7.71 21.11
CA LEU A 364 4.84 6.84 21.04
C LEU A 364 5.33 6.67 22.48
N THR A 365 4.75 5.70 23.19
CA THR A 365 5.16 5.38 24.56
C THR A 365 6.59 4.82 24.55
N ILE A 366 7.59 5.69 24.64
CA ILE A 366 8.83 5.34 25.33
C ILE A 366 8.41 5.25 26.80
N SER A 367 8.02 4.06 27.24
CA SER A 367 7.85 3.78 28.66
C SER A 367 9.20 4.07 29.32
N ARG A 368 9.33 5.22 29.97
CA ARG A 368 10.35 5.43 31.00
C ARG A 368 10.11 4.35 32.03
N VAL A 369 10.90 3.27 31.96
CA VAL A 369 11.11 2.39 33.08
C VAL A 369 11.78 3.26 34.14
N GLY A 370 10.97 3.82 35.02
CA GLY A 370 11.46 4.47 36.23
C GLY A 370 12.20 3.42 37.02
N THR A 371 13.51 3.56 37.10
CA THR A 371 14.27 3.00 38.21
C THR A 371 13.75 3.67 39.47
N GLN A 372 13.09 2.89 40.34
CA GLN A 372 12.91 3.26 41.74
C GLN A 372 14.26 3.36 42.44
#